data_AF-A0A8D8MQB0-F1
#
_entry.id   AF-A0A8D8MQB0-F1
#
_cell.length_a   1.000
_cell.length_b   1.000
_cell.length_c   1.000
_cell.angle_alpha   90.00
_cell.angle_beta   90.00
_cell.angle_gamma   90.00
#
_symmetry.space_group_name_H-M   'P 1'
#
loop_
_entity.id
_entity.type
_entity.pdbx_description
1 polymer ?
#
loop_
_entity_poly.entity_id
_entity_poly.type
_entity_poly.pdbx_seq_one_letter_code
_entity_poly.pdbx_strand_id
1 'polypeptide(L)'
;MAALNEELYMDGLEKDIHTSCVFPAGIITRKQFVDFMTHDLGLQIPWHTPEYVANVIVEGVLQNKTEIVPSTAPVRFLVRYYDMLPRAMLRIGGEALFGKLPALTPKVQ
;
A
#
# COMPACT_ATOMS: atom_id res chain seq x y z
N MET A 1 -4.10 6.60 -7.57
CA MET A 1 -5.40 5.93 -7.32
C MET A 1 -6.48 6.96 -6.97
N ALA A 2 -6.54 8.06 -7.74
CA ALA A 2 -7.35 9.24 -7.41
C ALA A 2 -8.49 9.50 -8.42
N ALA A 3 -8.70 8.60 -9.38
CA ALA A 3 -9.60 8.83 -10.51
C ALA A 3 -11.05 9.14 -10.06
N LEU A 4 -11.62 8.35 -9.14
CA LEU A 4 -12.97 8.61 -8.63
C LEU A 4 -13.06 9.93 -7.85
N ASN A 5 -12.00 10.29 -7.11
CA ASN A 5 -11.97 11.57 -6.39
C ASN A 5 -11.88 12.75 -7.34
N GLU A 6 -11.14 12.61 -8.44
CA GLU A 6 -11.03 13.61 -9.50
C GLU A 6 -12.33 13.74 -10.30
N GLU A 7 -13.03 12.64 -10.57
CA GLU A 7 -14.36 12.65 -11.20
C GLU A 7 -15.36 13.45 -10.34
N LEU A 8 -15.43 13.15 -9.04
CA LEU A 8 -16.29 13.87 -8.10
C LEU A 8 -15.94 15.36 -7.97
N TYR A 9 -14.64 15.69 -8.10
CA TYR A 9 -14.17 17.07 -8.15
C TYR A 9 -14.71 17.79 -9.40
N MET A 10 -14.61 17.16 -10.58
CA MET A 10 -15.09 17.72 -11.85
C MET A 10 -16.61 17.91 -11.86
N ASP A 11 -17.35 17.05 -11.16
CA ASP A 11 -18.80 17.15 -10.98
C ASP A 11 -19.22 18.23 -9.96
N GLY A 12 -18.27 18.93 -9.33
CA GLY A 12 -18.52 19.98 -8.34
C GLY A 12 -18.93 19.46 -6.95
N LEU A 13 -18.79 18.16 -6.70
CA LEU A 13 -19.12 17.49 -5.44
C LEU A 13 -17.95 17.46 -4.45
N GLU A 14 -16.86 18.16 -4.75
CA GLU A 14 -15.60 18.20 -3.99
C GLU A 14 -15.80 18.53 -2.49
N LYS A 15 -16.83 19.31 -2.15
CA LYS A 15 -17.08 19.78 -0.77
C LYS A 15 -17.96 18.82 0.02
N ASP A 16 -18.74 18.01 -0.68
CA ASP A 16 -19.77 17.15 -0.09
C ASP A 16 -19.32 15.69 -0.01
N ILE A 17 -18.54 15.22 -0.98
CA ILE A 17 -18.11 13.82 -1.06
C ILE A 17 -16.60 13.73 -1.20
N HIS A 18 -15.98 13.06 -0.22
CA HIS A 18 -14.56 12.73 -0.25
C HIS A 18 -14.39 11.22 -0.29
N THR A 19 -13.51 10.74 -1.17
CA THR A 19 -13.20 9.32 -1.25
C THR A 19 -11.89 9.03 -0.52
N SER A 20 -11.88 7.98 0.30
CA SER A 20 -10.69 7.53 1.02
C SER A 20 -10.29 6.14 0.56
N CYS A 21 -9.06 5.99 0.08
CA CYS A 21 -8.46 4.70 -0.24
C CYS A 21 -7.59 4.23 0.92
N VAL A 22 -7.82 3.00 1.38
CA VAL A 22 -7.11 2.41 2.52
C VAL A 22 -6.12 1.36 2.04
N PHE A 23 -4.87 1.48 2.47
CA PHE A 23 -3.80 0.53 2.20
C PHE A 23 -3.33 -0.11 3.50
N PRO A 24 -4.04 -1.14 3.99
CA PRO A 24 -3.66 -1.75 5.24
C PRO A 24 -2.35 -2.53 5.11
N ALA A 25 -1.51 -2.43 6.13
CA ALA A 25 -0.41 -3.37 6.33
C ALA A 25 -0.95 -4.71 6.86
N GLY A 26 -0.05 -5.59 7.35
CA GLY A 26 -0.46 -6.88 7.90
C GLY A 26 -1.46 -6.71 9.04
N ILE A 27 -2.68 -7.20 8.86
CA ILE A 27 -3.72 -7.22 9.91
C ILE A 27 -3.79 -8.64 10.50
N ILE A 28 -3.73 -8.74 11.82
CA ILE A 28 -3.91 -9.99 12.56
C ILE A 28 -5.40 -10.37 12.55
N THR A 29 -5.87 -10.90 11.42
CA THR A 29 -7.28 -11.28 11.24
C THR A 29 -7.52 -12.73 11.67
N ARG A 30 -7.06 -13.70 10.88
CA ARG A 30 -7.18 -15.14 11.18
C ARG A 30 -5.80 -15.72 11.43
N LYS A 31 -5.68 -16.54 12.48
CA LYS A 31 -4.44 -17.24 12.84
C LYS A 31 -3.83 -17.99 11.65
N GLN A 32 -4.65 -18.72 10.90
CA GLN A 32 -4.21 -19.46 9.70
C GLN A 32 -3.58 -18.57 8.61
N PHE A 33 -4.09 -17.35 8.44
CA PHE A 33 -3.55 -16.41 7.44
C PHE A 33 -2.23 -15.80 7.92
N VAL A 34 -2.15 -15.43 9.20
CA VAL A 34 -0.92 -14.90 9.80
C VAL A 34 0.18 -15.98 9.81
N ASP A 35 -0.18 -17.22 10.14
CA ASP A 35 0.74 -18.35 10.15
C ASP A 35 1.27 -18.63 8.74
N PHE A 36 0.40 -18.66 7.72
CA PHE A 36 0.81 -18.81 6.32
C PHE A 36 1.76 -17.71 5.85
N MET A 37 1.42 -16.44 6.11
CA MET A 37 2.22 -15.29 5.67
C MET A 37 3.59 -15.23 6.38
N THR A 38 3.65 -15.63 7.65
CA THR A 38 4.87 -15.52 8.47
C THR A 38 5.76 -16.76 8.37
N HIS A 39 5.18 -17.96 8.42
CA HIS A 39 5.92 -19.22 8.49
C HIS A 39 6.12 -19.86 7.11
N ASP A 40 5.09 -19.89 6.26
CA ASP A 40 5.19 -20.59 4.97
C ASP A 40 5.85 -19.70 3.91
N LEU A 41 5.56 -18.39 3.92
CA LEU A 41 6.17 -17.41 3.00
C LEU A 41 7.41 -16.70 3.56
N GLY A 42 7.68 -16.83 4.87
CA GLY A 42 8.82 -16.19 5.52
C GLY A 42 8.83 -14.66 5.46
N LEU A 43 7.69 -14.02 5.22
CA LEU A 43 7.61 -12.57 5.06
C LEU A 43 7.57 -11.89 6.44
N GLN A 44 8.54 -11.00 6.68
CA GLN A 44 8.53 -10.13 7.87
C GLN A 44 7.64 -8.92 7.63
N ILE A 45 6.35 -9.06 7.94
CA ILE A 45 5.36 -7.99 7.81
C ILE A 45 5.09 -7.39 9.19
N PRO A 46 5.02 -6.06 9.34
CA PRO A 46 4.53 -5.46 10.57
C PRO A 46 3.06 -5.81 10.75
N TRP A 47 2.79 -6.62 11.78
CA TRP A 47 1.46 -7.08 12.13
C TRP A 47 0.79 -6.11 13.11
N HIS A 48 -0.42 -5.68 12.79
CA HIS A 48 -1.24 -4.78 13.59
C HIS A 48 -2.56 -5.44 14.00
N THR A 49 -3.09 -5.04 15.16
CA THR A 49 -4.40 -5.55 15.61
C THR A 49 -5.53 -4.94 14.77
N PRO A 50 -6.64 -5.66 14.57
CA PRO A 50 -7.78 -5.14 13.82
C PRO A 50 -8.35 -3.84 14.41
N GLU A 51 -8.35 -3.70 15.73
CA GLU A 51 -8.89 -2.53 16.44
C GLU A 51 -8.05 -1.27 16.15
N TYR A 52 -6.72 -1.41 16.16
CA TYR A 52 -5.82 -0.32 15.79
C TYR A 52 -6.06 0.12 14.35
N VAL A 53 -6.11 -0.84 13.43
CA VAL A 53 -6.29 -0.56 11.99
C VAL A 53 -7.64 0.10 11.74
N ALA A 54 -8.72 -0.40 12.35
CA ALA A 54 -10.05 0.19 12.25
C ALA A 54 -10.09 1.64 12.76
N ASN A 55 -9.48 1.91 13.93
CA ASN A 55 -9.44 3.25 14.49
C ASN A 55 -8.71 4.24 13.58
N VAL A 56 -7.55 3.85 13.03
CA VAL A 56 -6.79 4.70 12.10
C VAL A 56 -7.56 4.96 10.81
N ILE A 57 -8.30 3.97 10.30
CA ILE A 57 -9.17 4.15 9.14
C ILE A 57 -10.26 5.16 9.43
N VAL A 58 -11.01 4.97 10.51
CA VAL A 58 -12.12 5.87 10.89
C VAL A 58 -11.60 7.29 11.10
N GLU A 59 -10.48 7.46 11.81
CA GLU A 59 -9.88 8.78 12.02
C GLU A 59 -9.45 9.43 10.70
N GLY A 60 -8.88 8.65 9.78
CA GLY A 60 -8.47 9.14 8.47
C GLY A 60 -9.67 9.60 7.62
N VAL A 61 -10.77 8.85 7.66
CA VAL A 61 -12.02 9.23 6.98
C VAL A 61 -12.62 10.49 7.58
N LEU A 62 -12.65 10.61 8.91
CA LEU A 62 -13.14 11.82 9.61
C LEU A 62 -12.33 13.07 9.27
N GLN A 63 -11.05 12.92 8.93
CA GLN A 63 -10.16 13.99 8.50
C GLN A 63 -10.19 14.23 6.98
N ASN A 64 -11.12 13.60 6.25
CA ASN A 64 -11.23 13.66 4.78
C ASN A 64 -9.93 13.31 4.06
N LYS A 65 -9.13 12.39 4.62
CA LYS A 65 -7.88 11.95 3.96
C LYS A 65 -8.21 11.07 2.77
N THR A 66 -7.65 11.40 1.61
CA THR A 66 -7.80 10.59 0.39
C THR A 66 -7.01 9.28 0.44
N GLU A 67 -5.91 9.25 1.18
CA GLU A 67 -5.03 8.09 1.33
C GLU A 67 -4.79 7.79 2.81
N ILE A 68 -5.15 6.57 3.23
CA ILE A 68 -5.00 6.12 4.60
C ILE A 68 -4.14 4.85 4.62
N VAL A 69 -2.99 4.94 5.26
CA VAL A 69 -2.07 3.80 5.42
C VAL A 69 -1.96 3.48 6.91
N PRO A 70 -2.78 2.54 7.44
CA PRO A 70 -2.71 2.11 8.82
C PRO A 70 -1.51 1.18 9.01
N SER A 71 -0.32 1.77 9.09
CA SER A 71 0.95 1.08 9.31
C SER A 71 1.95 1.97 10.05
N THR A 72 3.12 1.40 10.33
CA THR A 72 4.28 2.12 10.87
C THR A 72 4.72 3.27 9.94
N ALA A 73 5.30 4.32 10.53
CA ALA A 73 5.82 5.47 9.80
C ALA A 73 6.67 5.12 8.56
N PRO A 74 7.68 4.21 8.62
CA PRO A 74 8.50 3.88 7.45
C PRO A 74 7.69 3.27 6.30
N VAL A 75 6.71 2.41 6.58
CA VAL A 75 5.83 1.83 5.53
C VAL A 75 4.96 2.91 4.90
N ARG A 76 4.42 3.83 5.72
CA ARG A 76 3.64 4.97 5.22
C ARG A 76 4.46 5.86 4.28
N PHE A 77 5.73 6.12 4.61
CA PHE A 77 6.64 6.82 3.72
C PHE A 77 6.90 6.02 2.44
N LEU A 78 7.19 4.72 2.54
CA LEU A 78 7.45 3.88 1.38
C LEU A 78 6.29 3.88 0.38
N VAL A 79 5.05 3.75 0.85
CA VAL A 79 3.84 3.81 0.00
C VAL A 79 3.74 5.18 -0.70
N ARG A 80 3.99 6.27 0.01
CA ARG A 80 4.03 7.63 -0.57
C ARG A 80 5.08 7.76 -1.67
N TYR A 81 6.28 7.19 -1.44
CA TYR A 81 7.36 7.19 -2.44
C TYR A 81 7.06 6.28 -3.63
N TYR A 82 6.34 5.18 -3.41
CA TYR A 82 5.97 4.25 -4.46
C TYR A 82 5.14 4.92 -5.55
N ASP A 83 4.18 5.76 -5.19
CA ASP A 83 3.36 6.51 -6.17
C ASP A 83 4.17 7.54 -6.98
N MET A 84 5.32 7.98 -6.46
CA MET A 84 6.21 8.91 -7.17
C MET A 84 7.22 8.20 -8.07
N LEU A 85 7.39 6.87 -7.94
CA LEU A 85 8.39 6.13 -8.69
C LEU A 85 7.91 5.86 -10.14
N PRO A 86 8.75 6.13 -11.15
CA PRO A 86 8.46 5.75 -12.52
C PRO A 86 8.23 4.23 -12.62
N ARG A 87 7.26 3.81 -13.43
CA ARG A 87 6.88 2.39 -13.59
C ARG A 87 8.06 1.47 -13.95
N ALA A 88 9.09 2.01 -14.62
CA ALA A 88 10.32 1.28 -14.94
C ALA A 88 11.13 0.89 -13.69
N MET A 89 11.22 1.78 -12.69
CA MET A 89 11.93 1.53 -11.43
C MET A 89 11.18 0.50 -10.58
N LEU A 90 9.85 0.58 -10.57
CA LEU A 90 8.99 -0.38 -9.87
C LEU A 90 9.15 -1.80 -10.43
N ARG A 91 9.25 -1.93 -11.76
CA ARG A 91 9.50 -3.22 -12.41
C ARG A 91 10.82 -3.84 -11.99
N ILE A 92 11.90 -3.05 -11.99
CA ILE A 92 13.24 -3.49 -11.59
C ILE A 92 13.27 -3.87 -10.11
N GLY A 93 12.63 -3.07 -9.24
CA GLY A 93 12.53 -3.36 -7.81
C GLY A 93 11.76 -4.64 -7.51
N GLY A 94 10.64 -4.87 -8.20
CA GLY A 94 9.87 -6.12 -8.10
C GLY A 94 10.68 -7.32 -8.57
N GLU A 95 11.34 -7.21 -9.72
CA GLU A 95 12.21 -8.28 -10.26
C GLU A 95 13.39 -8.60 -9.30
N ALA A 96 13.98 -7.59 -8.67
CA ALA A 96 15.02 -7.76 -7.65
C ALA A 96 14.52 -8.44 -6.37
N LEU A 97 13.30 -8.11 -5.90
CA LEU A 97 12.65 -8.73 -4.74
C LEU A 97 12.36 -10.21 -4.94
N PHE A 98 12.03 -10.62 -6.17
CA PHE A 98 11.85 -12.03 -6.56
C PHE A 98 13.16 -12.74 -6.96
N GLY A 99 14.32 -12.12 -6.70
CA GLY A 99 15.63 -12.73 -6.96
C GLY A 99 16.02 -12.82 -8.44
N LYS A 100 15.26 -12.19 -9.35
CA LYS A 100 15.59 -12.08 -10.77
C LYS A 100 16.16 -10.69 -11.02
N LEU A 101 17.43 -10.48 -10.70
CA LEU A 101 18.10 -9.23 -11.10
C LEU A 101 18.06 -9.12 -12.63
N PRO A 102 17.43 -8.08 -13.21
CA PRO A 102 17.47 -7.88 -14.65
C PRO A 102 18.92 -7.62 -15.05
N ALA A 103 19.50 -8.51 -15.86
CA ALA A 103 20.83 -8.33 -16.40
C ALA A 103 20.79 -7.17 -17.41
N LEU A 104 21.55 -6.10 -17.12
CA LEU A 104 21.67 -4.92 -17.98
C LEU A 104 22.44 -5.19 -19.28
N THR A 105 23.06 -6.37 -19.41
CA THR A 105 23.81 -6.80 -20.57
C THR A 105 23.11 -7.97 -21.25
N PRO A 106 22.88 -7.94 -22.58
CA PRO A 106 22.49 -9.14 -23.31
C PRO A 106 23.61 -10.16 -23.14
N LYS A 107 23.26 -11.39 -22.75
CA LYS A 107 24.19 -12.52 -22.82
C LYS A 107 24.52 -12.71 -24.30
N VAL A 108 25.66 -12.18 -24.72
CA VAL A 108 26.27 -12.51 -26.01
C VAL A 108 26.56 -14.01 -25.97
N GLN A 109 26.07 -14.71 -26.99
CA GLN A 109 26.17 -16.16 -27.19
C GLN A 109 27.61 -16.65 -27.17
#